data_AF-A0A1H4VEY0-F1
#
_entry.id   AF-A0A1H4VEY0-F1
#
_cell.length_a   1.000
_cell.length_b   1.000
_cell.length_c   1.000
_cell.angle_alpha   90.00
_cell.angle_beta   90.00
_cell.angle_gamma   90.00
#
_symmetry.space_group_name_H-M   'P 1'
#
loop_
_entity.id
_entity.type
_entity.pdbx_description
1 polymer ?
#
loop_
_entity_poly.entity_id
_entity_poly.type
_entity_poly.pdbx_seq_one_letter_code
_entity_poly.pdbx_strand_id
1 'polypeptide(L)'
;MRRTFVVADCIRPAGYEDRLKRVLHDLHDGLGPTLTAAVLGLRAARDLVARDRAATEHLLARLEDELYGAITDLRRIVADARPPALDEAGLVLAVRRYAATLTGRVPAEHGPLRVDVEVRGELPPLSAEVEVTAYRIIREALVNVARHSGARECTVHLWPRDGDLHVEIVDDGVGTDGEALPTVGGSGLRSMRERAGDLGGGCRVEPVSSGGTRIAAWLPLAAGK
;
A
#
# COMPACT_ATOMS: atom_id res chain seq x y z
N MET A 1 39.52 -27.72 2.19
CA MET A 1 38.94 -26.38 1.94
C MET A 1 37.71 -26.53 1.06
N ARG A 2 36.54 -26.78 1.66
CA ARG A 2 35.22 -26.78 0.98
C ARG A 2 34.22 -26.23 1.98
N ARG A 3 33.74 -25.00 1.76
CA ARG A 3 32.63 -24.39 2.51
C ARG A 3 31.35 -24.76 1.79
N THR A 4 30.60 -25.69 2.37
CA THR A 4 29.24 -26.01 1.94
C THR A 4 28.31 -24.93 2.46
N PHE A 5 27.70 -24.18 1.54
CA PHE A 5 26.50 -23.40 1.80
C PHE A 5 25.40 -24.36 2.25
N VAL A 6 24.97 -24.28 3.52
CA VAL A 6 23.72 -24.90 3.95
C VAL A 6 22.64 -23.84 3.76
N VAL A 7 21.72 -24.20 2.88
CA VAL A 7 20.51 -23.45 2.50
C VAL A 7 19.72 -23.12 3.76
N ALA A 8 19.32 -21.86 3.87
CA ALA A 8 18.42 -21.34 4.88
C ALA A 8 17.13 -22.16 4.89
N ASP A 9 16.92 -22.88 6.00
CA ASP A 9 15.62 -23.44 6.33
C ASP A 9 14.72 -22.26 6.70
N CYS A 10 13.99 -21.74 5.71
CA CYS A 10 12.93 -20.77 5.95
C CYS A 10 11.83 -21.47 6.74
N ILE A 11 11.87 -21.30 8.06
CA ILE A 11 10.77 -21.61 8.98
C ILE A 11 9.53 -20.89 8.43
N ARG A 12 8.67 -21.61 7.71
CA ARG A 12 7.34 -21.14 7.32
C ARG A 12 6.53 -21.04 8.62
N PRO A 13 6.14 -19.84 9.10
CA PRO A 13 5.42 -19.74 10.35
C PRO A 13 4.02 -20.35 10.19
N ALA A 14 3.65 -21.22 11.13
CA ALA A 14 2.48 -22.10 11.12
C ALA A 14 1.09 -21.40 11.18
N GLY A 15 0.96 -20.18 10.67
CA GLY A 15 -0.31 -19.45 10.55
C GLY A 15 -0.52 -18.78 9.19
N TYR A 16 0.51 -18.76 8.32
CA TYR A 16 0.41 -18.16 6.99
C TYR A 16 -0.57 -18.91 6.09
N GLU A 17 -0.48 -20.25 6.06
CA GLU A 17 -1.34 -21.08 5.20
C GLU A 17 -2.81 -20.99 5.61
N ASP A 18 -3.12 -20.95 6.90
CA ASP A 18 -4.50 -20.86 7.38
C ASP A 18 -5.10 -19.46 7.14
N ARG A 19 -4.27 -18.41 7.24
CA ARG A 19 -4.70 -17.04 6.91
C ARG A 19 -4.87 -16.88 5.39
N LEU A 20 -3.94 -17.41 4.60
CA LEU A 20 -4.05 -17.43 3.14
C LEU A 20 -5.29 -18.21 2.70
N LYS A 21 -5.57 -19.37 3.30
CA LYS A 21 -6.80 -20.13 3.05
C LYS A 21 -8.05 -19.33 3.39
N ARG A 22 -8.08 -18.62 4.52
CA ARG A 22 -9.21 -17.74 4.87
C ARG A 22 -9.40 -16.61 3.87
N VAL A 23 -8.31 -15.90 3.50
CA VAL A 23 -8.39 -14.85 2.48
C VAL A 23 -8.84 -15.42 1.12
N LEU A 24 -8.31 -16.56 0.69
CA LEU A 24 -8.72 -17.21 -0.55
C LEU A 24 -10.18 -17.66 -0.52
N HIS A 25 -10.65 -18.14 0.63
CA HIS A 25 -12.04 -18.52 0.86
C HIS A 25 -12.97 -17.29 0.80
N ASP A 26 -12.64 -16.22 1.55
CA ASP A 26 -13.43 -14.99 1.57
C ASP A 26 -13.47 -14.30 0.20
N LEU A 27 -12.37 -14.36 -0.55
CA LEU A 27 -12.31 -13.91 -1.94
C LEU A 27 -13.16 -14.78 -2.87
N HIS A 28 -13.07 -16.11 -2.76
CA HIS A 28 -13.81 -17.03 -3.60
C HIS A 28 -15.33 -16.90 -3.37
N ASP A 29 -15.75 -16.85 -2.11
CA ASP A 29 -17.16 -16.81 -1.75
C ASP A 29 -17.78 -15.42 -1.93
N GLY A 30 -17.00 -14.35 -1.73
CA GLY A 30 -17.46 -12.97 -1.89
C GLY A 30 -17.42 -12.44 -3.33
N LEU A 31 -16.40 -12.81 -4.13
CA LEU A 31 -16.16 -12.22 -5.46
C LEU A 31 -16.39 -13.20 -6.62
N GLY A 32 -16.27 -14.51 -6.38
CA GLY A 32 -16.44 -15.53 -7.42
C GLY A 32 -17.80 -15.46 -8.12
N PRO A 33 -18.93 -15.43 -7.40
CA PRO A 33 -20.26 -15.27 -7.98
C PRO A 33 -20.41 -13.95 -8.75
N THR A 34 -19.92 -12.84 -8.20
CA THR A 34 -20.04 -11.50 -8.81
C THR A 34 -19.26 -11.39 -10.11
N LEU A 35 -18.02 -11.88 -10.15
CA LEU A 35 -17.21 -11.90 -11.38
C LEU A 35 -17.80 -12.83 -12.44
N THR A 36 -18.35 -13.97 -12.03
CA THR A 36 -19.03 -14.90 -12.94
C THR A 36 -20.28 -14.26 -13.55
N ALA A 37 -21.09 -13.59 -12.72
CA ALA A 37 -22.25 -12.83 -13.18
C ALA A 37 -21.85 -11.70 -14.13
N ALA A 38 -20.76 -11.00 -13.86
CA ALA A 38 -20.25 -9.94 -14.72
C ALA A 38 -19.83 -10.47 -16.10
N VAL A 39 -19.13 -11.62 -16.16
CA VAL A 39 -18.75 -12.27 -17.42
C VAL A 39 -19.97 -12.68 -18.24
N LEU A 40 -20.99 -13.24 -17.59
CA LEU A 40 -22.25 -13.62 -18.26
C LEU A 40 -23.02 -12.40 -18.75
N GLY A 41 -23.10 -11.34 -17.95
CA GLY A 41 -23.73 -10.08 -18.34
C GLY A 41 -23.01 -9.41 -19.51
N LEU A 42 -21.68 -9.43 -19.56
CA LEU A 42 -20.91 -8.90 -20.68
C LEU A 42 -21.18 -9.66 -21.98
N ARG A 43 -21.36 -10.99 -21.91
CA ARG A 43 -21.77 -11.80 -23.07
C ARG A 43 -23.18 -11.44 -23.55
N ALA A 44 -24.12 -11.30 -22.62
CA ALA A 44 -25.47 -10.86 -22.94
C ALA A 44 -25.50 -9.45 -23.58
N ALA A 45 -24.69 -8.51 -23.07
CA ALA A 45 -24.55 -7.17 -23.65
C ALA A 45 -24.00 -7.22 -25.08
N ARG A 46 -23.02 -8.09 -25.37
CA ARG A 46 -22.50 -8.30 -26.73
C ARG A 46 -23.55 -8.84 -27.69
N ASP A 47 -24.41 -9.75 -27.24
CA ASP A 47 -25.48 -10.31 -28.08
C ASP A 47 -26.64 -9.31 -28.29
N LEU A 48 -26.85 -8.42 -27.31
CA LEU A 48 -27.95 -7.45 -27.28
C LEU A 48 -27.65 -6.16 -28.05
N VAL A 49 -26.38 -5.75 -28.16
CA VAL A 49 -25.98 -4.43 -28.72
C VAL A 49 -26.50 -4.17 -30.13
N ALA A 50 -26.62 -5.22 -30.96
CA ALA A 50 -27.12 -5.12 -32.33
C ALA A 50 -28.66 -5.03 -32.41
N ARG A 51 -29.38 -5.33 -31.32
CA ARG A 51 -30.84 -5.46 -31.28
C ARG A 51 -31.50 -4.35 -30.48
N ASP A 52 -30.90 -3.98 -29.35
CA ASP A 52 -31.43 -2.94 -28.45
C ASP A 52 -30.28 -2.21 -27.75
N ARG A 53 -29.98 -1.01 -28.25
CA ARG A 53 -28.90 -0.17 -27.74
C ARG A 53 -29.21 0.36 -26.33
N ALA A 54 -30.46 0.74 -26.05
CA ALA A 54 -30.82 1.33 -24.76
C ALA A 54 -30.77 0.28 -23.64
N ALA A 55 -31.28 -0.92 -23.90
CA ALA A 55 -31.18 -2.03 -22.94
C ALA A 55 -29.72 -2.48 -22.73
N THR A 56 -28.88 -2.40 -23.77
CA THR A 56 -27.44 -2.69 -23.66
C THR A 56 -26.72 -1.68 -22.77
N GLU A 57 -26.97 -0.38 -22.96
CA GLU A 57 -26.38 0.68 -22.12
C GLU A 57 -26.78 0.52 -20.65
N HIS A 58 -28.06 0.20 -20.39
CA HIS A 58 -28.53 -0.05 -19.02
C HIS A 58 -27.87 -1.27 -18.38
N LEU A 59 -27.69 -2.36 -19.15
CA LEU A 59 -27.01 -3.57 -18.67
C LEU A 59 -25.53 -3.29 -18.37
N LEU A 60 -24.84 -2.54 -19.22
CA LEU A 60 -23.44 -2.17 -19.01
C LEU A 60 -23.27 -1.30 -17.76
N ALA A 61 -24.12 -0.29 -17.55
CA ALA A 61 -24.08 0.54 -16.35
C ALA A 61 -24.26 -0.28 -15.06
N ARG A 62 -25.22 -1.22 -15.05
CA ARG A 62 -25.42 -2.12 -13.90
C ARG A 62 -24.20 -3.00 -13.63
N LEU A 63 -23.56 -3.51 -14.68
CA LEU A 63 -22.34 -4.32 -14.55
C LEU A 63 -21.15 -3.50 -14.03
N GLU A 64 -21.03 -2.24 -14.44
CA GLU A 64 -20.03 -1.32 -13.90
C GLU A 64 -20.25 -1.11 -12.39
N ASP A 65 -21.47 -0.84 -11.96
CA ASP A 65 -21.80 -0.67 -10.54
C ASP A 65 -21.50 -1.93 -9.71
N GLU A 66 -21.88 -3.11 -10.19
CA GLU A 66 -21.60 -4.40 -9.55
C GLU A 66 -20.09 -4.66 -9.43
N LEU A 67 -19.31 -4.34 -10.47
CA LEU A 67 -17.85 -4.45 -10.45
C LEU A 67 -17.19 -3.44 -9.51
N TYR A 68 -17.69 -2.20 -9.44
CA TYR A 68 -17.21 -1.21 -8.48
C TYR A 68 -17.47 -1.65 -7.03
N GLY A 69 -18.64 -2.25 -6.76
CA GLY A 69 -18.94 -2.88 -5.48
C GLY A 69 -17.93 -3.98 -5.13
N ALA A 70 -17.71 -4.92 -6.06
CA ALA A 70 -16.75 -6.02 -5.90
C ALA A 70 -15.31 -5.53 -5.65
N ILE A 71 -14.87 -4.47 -6.35
CA ILE A 71 -13.55 -3.85 -6.12
C ILE A 71 -13.47 -3.23 -4.72
N THR A 72 -14.56 -2.63 -4.25
CA THR A 72 -14.63 -2.03 -2.90
C THR A 72 -14.56 -3.12 -1.83
N ASP A 73 -15.28 -4.23 -2.00
CA ASP A 73 -15.24 -5.38 -1.10
C ASP A 73 -13.87 -6.05 -1.08
N LEU A 74 -13.24 -6.21 -2.25
CA LEU A 74 -11.86 -6.68 -2.35
C LEU A 74 -10.90 -5.78 -1.57
N ARG A 75 -11.03 -4.46 -1.74
CA ARG A 75 -10.21 -3.48 -1.01
C ARG A 75 -10.41 -3.59 0.50
N ARG A 76 -11.64 -3.85 0.96
CA ARG A 76 -11.95 -4.07 2.38
C ARG A 76 -11.32 -5.37 2.89
N ILE A 77 -11.48 -6.49 2.20
CA ILE A 77 -10.87 -7.78 2.57
C ILE A 77 -9.34 -7.66 2.66
N VAL A 78 -8.72 -7.00 1.67
CA VAL A 78 -7.28 -6.71 1.68
C VAL A 78 -6.90 -5.71 2.78
N ALA A 79 -7.79 -4.77 3.12
CA ALA A 79 -7.59 -3.80 4.19
C ALA A 79 -7.64 -4.45 5.58
N ASP A 80 -8.56 -5.39 5.80
CA ASP A 80 -8.73 -6.14 7.05
C ASP A 80 -7.58 -7.15 7.25
N ALA A 81 -6.94 -7.59 6.17
CA ALA A 81 -5.76 -8.44 6.26
C ALA A 81 -4.53 -7.66 6.74
N ARG A 82 -4.04 -7.99 7.94
CA ARG A 82 -2.70 -7.59 8.41
C ARG A 82 -1.65 -8.13 7.41
N PRO A 83 -0.79 -7.28 6.83
CA PRO A 83 0.29 -7.71 5.94
C PRO A 83 1.13 -8.83 6.56
N PRO A 84 1.39 -9.95 5.86
CA PRO A 84 2.18 -11.07 6.41
C PRO A 84 3.56 -10.65 6.93
N ALA A 85 4.17 -9.64 6.28
CA ALA A 85 5.43 -9.08 6.72
C ALA A 85 5.37 -8.50 8.15
N LEU A 86 4.22 -8.00 8.61
CA LEU A 86 4.03 -7.51 9.98
C LEU A 86 3.80 -8.66 10.98
N ASP A 87 3.15 -9.75 10.56
CA ASP A 87 2.92 -10.93 11.39
C ASP A 87 4.22 -11.63 11.81
N GLU A 88 5.23 -11.63 10.94
CA GLU A 88 6.49 -12.35 11.18
C GLU A 88 7.55 -11.52 11.93
N ALA A 89 7.47 -10.20 11.83
CA ALA A 89 8.63 -9.34 12.02
C ALA A 89 8.36 -7.98 12.71
N GLY A 90 7.08 -7.58 12.86
CA GLY A 90 6.71 -6.25 13.33
C GLY A 90 7.05 -5.13 12.34
N LEU A 91 6.59 -3.90 12.63
CA LEU A 91 6.69 -2.77 11.70
C LEU A 91 8.10 -2.51 11.13
N VAL A 92 9.09 -2.36 12.00
CA VAL A 92 10.44 -1.92 11.59
C VAL A 92 11.09 -2.91 10.63
N LEU A 93 11.03 -4.21 10.95
CA LEU A 93 11.66 -5.23 10.12
C LEU A 93 10.85 -5.48 8.84
N ALA A 94 9.51 -5.36 8.88
CA ALA A 94 8.69 -5.38 7.67
C ALA A 94 9.07 -4.26 6.68
N VAL A 95 9.25 -3.04 7.18
CA VAL A 95 9.67 -1.88 6.37
C VAL A 95 11.07 -2.08 5.81
N ARG A 96 12.04 -2.51 6.63
CA ARG A 96 13.42 -2.81 6.18
C ARG A 96 13.45 -3.87 5.08
N ARG A 97 12.68 -4.96 5.24
CA ARG A 97 12.56 -6.01 4.22
C ARG A 97 11.99 -5.44 2.92
N TYR A 98 10.94 -4.63 2.99
CA TYR A 98 10.34 -4.02 1.81
C TYR A 98 11.31 -3.04 1.11
N ALA A 99 11.97 -2.16 1.87
CA ALA A 99 13.00 -1.24 1.37
C ALA A 99 14.13 -1.98 0.63
N ALA A 100 14.59 -3.12 1.16
CA ALA A 100 15.59 -3.95 0.51
C ALA A 100 15.11 -4.52 -0.85
N THR A 101 13.80 -4.74 -1.05
CA THR A 101 13.26 -5.18 -2.35
C THR A 101 13.28 -4.10 -3.43
N LEU A 102 13.25 -2.83 -3.01
CA LEU A 102 13.31 -1.66 -3.90
C LEU A 102 14.75 -1.24 -4.17
N THR A 103 15.66 -1.55 -3.26
CA THR A 103 17.08 -1.27 -3.42
C THR A 103 17.63 -2.00 -4.64
N GLY A 104 18.18 -1.25 -5.59
CA GLY A 104 18.67 -1.80 -6.87
C GLY A 104 17.60 -2.02 -7.95
N ARG A 105 16.33 -1.66 -7.71
CA ARG A 105 15.25 -1.71 -8.70
C ARG A 105 14.82 -0.30 -9.16
N VAL A 106 15.63 0.35 -10.00
CA VAL A 106 15.17 1.52 -10.80
C VAL A 106 15.82 1.45 -12.20
N PRO A 107 15.13 1.89 -13.28
CA PRO A 107 15.62 1.77 -14.66
C PRO A 107 17.00 2.41 -14.89
N ALA A 108 17.73 1.85 -15.86
CA ALA A 108 19.14 2.11 -16.18
C ALA A 108 19.53 3.59 -16.40
N GLU A 109 18.57 4.50 -16.48
CA GLU A 109 18.75 5.91 -16.77
C GLU A 109 19.04 6.81 -15.54
N HIS A 110 18.66 6.42 -14.32
CA HIS A 110 18.87 7.25 -13.10
C HIS A 110 19.83 6.64 -12.05
N GLY A 111 20.16 5.34 -12.17
CA GLY A 111 20.98 4.60 -11.22
C GLY A 111 20.15 3.88 -10.15
N PRO A 112 20.78 3.03 -9.31
CA PRO A 112 20.06 2.25 -8.31
C PRO A 112 19.57 3.14 -7.17
N LEU A 113 18.27 3.09 -6.88
CA LEU A 113 17.70 3.68 -5.65
C LEU A 113 18.26 2.94 -4.43
N ARG A 114 18.73 3.72 -3.45
CA ARG A 114 19.08 3.26 -2.10
C ARG A 114 18.00 3.72 -1.14
N VAL A 115 17.46 2.79 -0.35
CA VAL A 115 16.46 3.08 0.67
C VAL A 115 17.00 2.73 2.04
N ASP A 116 17.22 3.74 2.89
CA ASP A 116 17.65 3.56 4.27
C ASP A 116 16.47 3.70 5.24
N VAL A 117 16.48 2.91 6.32
CA VAL A 117 15.41 2.91 7.34
C VAL A 117 16.02 3.14 8.70
N GLU A 118 15.61 4.23 9.33
CA GLU A 118 16.11 4.68 10.62
C GLU A 118 14.97 4.76 11.64
N VAL A 119 15.24 4.23 12.84
CA VAL A 119 14.34 4.37 13.99
C VAL A 119 15.04 5.30 14.97
N ARG A 120 14.41 6.43 15.30
CA ARG A 120 14.94 7.39 16.27
C ARG A 120 14.29 7.13 17.63
N GLY A 121 15.09 6.72 18.60
CA GLY A 121 14.60 6.29 19.92
C GLY A 121 14.02 4.86 19.90
N GLU A 122 13.37 4.49 20.99
CA GLU A 122 12.68 3.20 21.14
C GLU A 122 11.19 3.35 20.84
N LEU A 123 10.66 2.55 19.92
CA LEU A 123 9.23 2.55 19.64
C LEU A 123 8.48 1.83 20.77
N PRO A 124 7.42 2.44 21.34
CA PRO A 124 6.57 1.72 22.28
C PRO A 124 5.82 0.58 21.57
N PRO A 125 5.19 -0.35 22.32
CA PRO A 125 4.29 -1.33 21.73
C PRO A 125 3.22 -0.63 20.88
N LEU A 126 3.16 -0.98 19.60
CA LEU A 126 2.21 -0.41 18.66
C LEU A 126 0.97 -1.33 18.59
N SER A 127 -0.21 -0.73 18.48
CA SER A 127 -1.41 -1.51 18.14
C SER A 127 -1.29 -2.08 16.73
N ALA A 128 -1.99 -3.19 16.46
CA ALA A 128 -1.99 -3.80 15.13
C ALA A 128 -2.46 -2.81 14.05
N GLU A 129 -3.44 -1.96 14.36
CA GLU A 129 -3.95 -0.93 13.45
C GLU A 129 -2.88 0.13 13.12
N VAL A 130 -2.15 0.62 14.13
CA VAL A 130 -1.05 1.59 13.91
C VAL A 130 0.05 0.98 13.05
N GLU A 131 0.44 -0.28 13.31
CA GLU A 131 1.44 -0.97 12.49
C GLU A 131 0.99 -1.14 11.04
N VAL A 132 -0.24 -1.60 10.82
CA VAL A 132 -0.80 -1.81 9.47
C VAL A 132 -0.88 -0.50 8.70
N THR A 133 -1.39 0.56 9.34
CA THR A 133 -1.52 1.87 8.72
C THR A 133 -0.17 2.49 8.41
N ALA A 134 0.78 2.48 9.36
CA ALA A 134 2.15 2.95 9.13
C ALA A 134 2.82 2.20 7.98
N TYR A 135 2.74 0.87 7.97
CA TYR A 135 3.34 0.05 6.91
C TYR A 135 2.76 0.38 5.53
N ARG A 136 1.43 0.56 5.43
CA ARG A 136 0.77 0.91 4.16
C ARG A 136 1.15 2.29 3.67
N ILE A 137 1.23 3.28 4.56
CA ILE A 137 1.70 4.64 4.22
C ILE A 137 3.14 4.59 3.70
N ILE A 138 4.04 3.93 4.42
CA ILE A 138 5.45 3.80 4.03
C ILE A 138 5.58 3.07 2.70
N ARG A 139 4.83 1.98 2.51
CA ARG A 139 4.84 1.23 1.26
C ARG A 139 4.40 2.08 0.07
N GLU A 140 3.30 2.81 0.20
CA GLU A 140 2.79 3.68 -0.85
C GLU A 140 3.77 4.83 -1.15
N ALA A 141 4.33 5.46 -0.12
CA ALA A 141 5.36 6.48 -0.25
C ALA A 141 6.58 5.95 -1.03
N LEU A 142 7.11 4.78 -0.66
CA LEU A 142 8.25 4.17 -1.33
C LEU A 142 7.94 3.73 -2.78
N VAL A 143 6.70 3.32 -3.08
CA VAL A 143 6.26 3.09 -4.47
C VAL A 143 6.26 4.38 -5.27
N ASN A 144 5.80 5.49 -4.67
CA ASN A 144 5.81 6.79 -5.33
C ASN A 144 7.24 7.25 -5.64
N VAL A 145 8.17 7.10 -4.69
CA VAL A 145 9.61 7.37 -4.90
C VAL A 145 10.13 6.55 -6.08
N ALA A 146 9.98 5.22 -6.01
CA ALA A 146 10.52 4.32 -7.03
C ALA A 146 9.94 4.54 -8.45
N ARG A 147 8.72 5.06 -8.56
CA ARG A 147 8.03 5.26 -9.86
C ARG A 147 8.10 6.69 -10.40
N HIS A 148 8.19 7.69 -9.53
CA HIS A 148 7.89 9.07 -9.91
C HIS A 148 8.99 10.06 -9.56
N SER A 149 9.85 9.81 -8.57
CA SER A 149 10.77 10.86 -8.09
C SER A 149 12.07 10.95 -8.89
N GLY A 150 12.51 9.87 -9.54
CA GLY A 150 13.86 9.80 -10.11
C GLY A 150 14.99 9.89 -9.07
N ALA A 151 14.64 9.70 -7.78
CA ALA A 151 15.57 9.76 -6.65
C ALA A 151 16.62 8.64 -6.68
N ARG A 152 17.79 8.94 -6.11
CA ARG A 152 18.87 7.98 -5.86
C ARG A 152 18.90 7.57 -4.40
N GLU A 153 18.50 8.46 -3.50
CA GLU A 153 18.47 8.21 -2.07
C GLU A 153 17.07 8.50 -1.53
N CYS A 154 16.62 7.58 -0.66
CA CYS A 154 15.40 7.75 0.09
C CYS A 154 15.62 7.26 1.53
N THR A 155 15.17 8.04 2.49
CA THR A 155 15.28 7.70 3.91
C THR A 155 13.91 7.66 4.55
N VAL A 156 13.62 6.55 5.24
CA VAL A 156 12.44 6.37 6.08
C VAL A 156 12.84 6.55 7.53
N HIS A 157 12.24 7.52 8.21
CA HIS A 157 12.39 7.72 9.64
C HIS A 157 11.12 7.33 10.40
N LEU A 158 11.30 6.62 11.50
CA LEU A 158 10.24 6.24 12.44
C LEU A 158 10.63 6.69 13.84
N TRP A 159 9.75 7.42 14.53
CA TRP A 159 10.00 7.82 15.92
C TRP A 159 8.71 8.08 16.67
N PRO A 160 8.67 7.86 17.99
CA PRO A 160 7.54 8.28 18.82
C PRO A 160 7.73 9.74 19.23
N ARG A 161 6.66 10.53 19.25
CA ARG A 161 6.67 11.89 19.77
C ARG A 161 5.26 12.31 20.15
N ASP A 162 5.10 12.98 21.28
CA ASP A 162 3.85 13.62 21.72
C ASP A 162 2.61 12.70 21.74
N GLY A 163 2.80 11.39 21.92
CA GLY A 163 1.72 10.39 21.91
C GLY A 163 1.42 9.79 20.54
N ASP A 164 2.16 10.17 19.50
CA ASP A 164 2.00 9.69 18.13
C ASP A 164 3.24 8.92 17.64
N LEU A 165 3.02 7.96 16.75
CA LEU A 165 4.04 7.42 15.87
C LEU A 165 4.20 8.37 14.69
N HIS A 166 5.37 8.98 14.57
CA HIS A 166 5.74 9.75 13.40
C HIS A 166 6.46 8.88 12.38
N VAL A 167 6.07 9.08 11.12
CA VAL A 167 6.64 8.44 9.95
C VAL A 167 7.04 9.55 8.98
N GLU A 168 8.28 9.53 8.54
CA GLU A 168 8.79 10.48 7.54
C GLU A 168 9.52 9.73 6.44
N ILE A 169 9.23 10.09 5.20
CA ILE A 169 9.90 9.58 4.01
C ILE A 169 10.44 10.79 3.27
N VAL A 170 11.75 10.85 3.07
CA VAL A 170 12.43 11.92 2.34
C VAL A 170 13.16 11.29 1.17
N ASP A 171 13.00 11.85 -0.03
CA ASP A 171 13.77 11.48 -1.21
C ASP A 171 14.51 12.68 -1.80
N ASP A 172 15.58 12.42 -2.56
CA ASP A 172 16.41 13.44 -3.24
C ASP A 172 16.01 13.66 -4.72
N GLY A 173 14.79 13.28 -5.09
CA GLY A 173 14.32 13.31 -6.47
C GLY A 173 13.94 14.70 -6.98
N VAL A 174 13.15 14.74 -8.06
CA VAL A 174 12.72 16.00 -8.69
C VAL A 174 11.67 16.77 -7.87
N GLY A 175 11.12 16.14 -6.82
CA GLY A 175 10.05 16.70 -6.00
C GLY A 175 8.67 16.58 -6.64
N THR A 176 7.67 17.22 -6.02
CA THR A 176 6.36 17.42 -6.64
C THR A 176 6.41 18.75 -7.38
N ASP A 177 6.46 18.73 -8.71
CA ASP A 177 6.47 19.96 -9.53
C ASP A 177 5.40 20.95 -9.04
N GLY A 178 5.82 22.18 -8.77
CA GLY A 178 5.06 23.22 -8.05
C GLY A 178 3.80 23.76 -8.75
N GLU A 179 3.27 23.07 -9.76
CA GLU A 179 1.92 23.33 -10.24
C GLU A 179 0.95 22.57 -9.34
N ALA A 180 0.41 23.31 -8.36
CA ALA A 180 -0.75 23.00 -7.55
C ALA A 180 -1.07 21.50 -7.52
N LEU A 181 -0.60 20.78 -6.48
CA LEU A 181 -1.10 19.46 -6.10
C LEU A 181 -2.57 19.42 -6.52
N PRO A 182 -2.92 18.68 -7.59
CA PRO A 182 -4.29 18.77 -8.08
C PRO A 182 -5.14 18.47 -6.86
N THR A 183 -6.16 19.28 -6.61
CA THR A 183 -7.19 18.97 -5.61
C THR A 183 -7.77 17.56 -5.85
N VAL A 184 -7.45 16.96 -7.00
CA VAL A 184 -7.41 15.53 -7.33
C VAL A 184 -5.99 14.94 -7.17
N GLY A 185 -5.46 14.88 -5.94
CA GLY A 185 -4.16 14.25 -5.69
C GLY A 185 -4.21 12.79 -6.13
N GLY A 186 -3.15 12.29 -6.78
CA GLY A 186 -3.06 10.90 -7.23
C GLY A 186 -3.56 9.93 -6.15
N SER A 187 -4.25 8.87 -6.56
CA SER A 187 -4.98 7.95 -5.67
C SER A 187 -4.16 7.49 -4.45
N GLY A 188 -2.85 7.35 -4.60
CA GLY A 188 -1.91 7.03 -3.51
C GLY A 188 -1.82 8.09 -2.40
N LEU A 189 -1.67 9.38 -2.75
CA LEU A 189 -1.57 10.47 -1.77
C LEU A 189 -2.88 10.65 -0.98
N ARG A 190 -4.01 10.56 -1.68
CA ARG A 190 -5.33 10.57 -1.04
C ARG A 190 -5.47 9.39 -0.08
N SER A 191 -5.12 8.18 -0.52
CA SER A 191 -5.18 6.98 0.32
C SER A 191 -4.33 7.08 1.58
N MET A 192 -3.14 7.70 1.51
CA MET A 192 -2.29 7.89 2.69
C MET A 192 -2.93 8.85 3.71
N ARG A 193 -3.55 9.95 3.24
CA ARG A 193 -4.24 10.89 4.13
C ARG A 193 -5.48 10.29 4.77
N GLU A 194 -6.29 9.58 4.00
CA GLU A 194 -7.48 8.88 4.50
C GLU A 194 -7.10 7.86 5.57
N ARG A 195 -6.14 6.98 5.30
CA ARG A 195 -5.68 5.97 6.27
C ARG A 195 -5.14 6.56 7.56
N ALA A 196 -4.38 7.66 7.48
CA ALA A 196 -3.89 8.33 8.68
C ALA A 196 -5.05 8.99 9.45
N GLY A 197 -6.00 9.60 8.73
CA GLY A 197 -7.20 10.21 9.30
C GLY A 197 -8.14 9.22 9.99
N ASP A 198 -8.26 7.99 9.47
CA ASP A 198 -9.07 6.92 10.08
C ASP A 198 -8.62 6.59 11.52
N LEU A 199 -7.34 6.80 11.85
CA LEU A 199 -6.78 6.63 13.19
C LEU A 199 -6.72 7.95 14.01
N GLY A 200 -7.33 9.03 13.53
CA GLY A 200 -7.24 10.36 14.16
C GLY A 200 -5.90 11.08 13.95
N GLY A 201 -5.06 10.56 13.05
CA GLY A 201 -3.78 11.16 12.68
C GLY A 201 -3.86 12.04 11.43
N GLY A 202 -2.74 12.18 10.74
CA GLY A 202 -2.70 12.90 9.47
C GLY A 202 -1.44 12.63 8.66
N CYS A 203 -1.48 13.08 7.40
CA CYS A 203 -0.38 12.94 6.45
C CYS A 203 -0.24 14.22 5.61
N ARG A 204 0.99 14.68 5.42
CA ARG A 204 1.35 15.85 4.60
C ARG A 204 2.42 15.46 3.60
N VAL A 205 2.46 16.21 2.50
CA VAL A 205 3.47 16.12 1.45
C VAL A 205 4.02 17.52 1.26
N GLU A 206 5.33 17.66 1.37
CA GLU A 206 6.03 18.93 1.36
C GLU A 206 7.21 18.82 0.38
N PRO A 207 7.48 19.86 -0.44
CA PRO A 207 8.70 19.91 -1.22
C PRO A 207 9.90 20.10 -0.29
N VAL A 208 11.05 19.54 -0.67
CA VAL A 208 12.31 19.75 0.04
C VAL A 208 13.11 20.84 -0.67
N SER A 209 13.65 21.80 0.09
CA SER A 209 14.34 22.99 -0.47
C SER A 209 15.58 22.65 -1.30
N SER A 210 16.20 21.49 -1.08
CA SER A 210 17.33 20.96 -1.85
C SER A 210 16.93 20.18 -3.11
N GLY A 211 15.63 20.09 -3.42
CA GLY A 211 15.08 19.10 -4.35
C GLY A 211 14.54 17.88 -3.60
N GLY A 212 13.50 17.26 -4.16
CA GLY A 212 12.89 16.05 -3.62
C GLY A 212 11.56 16.25 -2.92
N THR A 213 11.00 15.15 -2.41
CA THR A 213 9.71 15.13 -1.70
C THR A 213 9.87 14.65 -0.27
N ARG A 214 9.15 15.30 0.65
CA ARG A 214 8.98 14.86 2.03
C ARG A 214 7.54 14.47 2.28
N ILE A 215 7.32 13.22 2.66
CA ILE A 215 6.02 12.73 3.12
C ILE A 215 6.11 12.53 4.62
N ALA A 216 5.27 13.24 5.37
CA ALA A 216 5.24 13.19 6.83
C ALA A 216 3.86 12.75 7.31
N ALA A 217 3.78 11.67 8.08
CA ALA A 217 2.55 11.21 8.72
C ALA A 217 2.74 11.07 10.24
N TRP A 218 1.66 11.27 10.98
CA TRP A 218 1.59 11.03 12.42
C TRP A 218 0.34 10.20 12.72
N LEU A 219 0.51 9.19 13.57
CA LEU A 219 -0.54 8.23 13.92
C LEU A 219 -0.64 8.13 15.44
N PRO A 220 -1.78 8.44 16.06
CA PRO A 220 -1.97 8.31 17.50
C PRO A 220 -1.63 6.90 17.99
N LEU A 221 -0.74 6.80 18.98
CA LEU A 221 -0.38 5.53 19.62
C LEU A 221 -1.51 5.02 20.52
N ALA A 222 -2.30 5.94 21.05
CA ALA A 222 -3.54 5.67 21.75
C ALA A 222 -4.72 5.80 20.78
N ALA A 223 -4.85 4.87 19.83
CA ALA A 223 -6.15 4.70 19.18
C ALA A 223 -7.14 4.22 20.25
N GLY A 224 -8.26 4.94 20.39
CA GLY A 224 -9.24 4.78 21.47
C GLY A 224 -9.77 3.35 21.61
N LYS A 225 -10.20 3.05 22.85
CA LYS A 225 -10.88 1.83 23.32
C LYS A 225 -11.81 1.16 22.32
#